data_AF-A0A165BFX3-F1
#
_entry.id   AF-A0A165BFX3-F1
#
_cell.length_a   1.000
_cell.length_b   1.000
_cell.length_c   1.000
_cell.angle_alpha   90.00
_cell.angle_beta   90.00
_cell.angle_gamma   90.00
#
_symmetry.space_group_name_H-M   'P 1'
#
loop_
_entity.id
_entity.type
_entity.pdbx_description
1 polymer ?
#
loop_
_entity_poly.entity_id
_entity_poly.type
_entity_poly.pdbx_seq_one_letter_code
_entity_poly.pdbx_strand_id
1 'polypeptide(L)'
;MANASVICTDKTGTLTQNLMTVVAGFVGIHGKFVRHLEHKTRTNAGDERGKQDANQDLEKGEGEKSNAPSISVTEAPPTERKQMDDFSLDQSELITSISPALRTLSNEAICVNSTAFEEKNNDTNEIEFVGSKTESALLRSSQTLEWEDYRTVREAA
;
A
#
# COMPACT_ATOMS: atom_id res chain seq x y z
N MET A 1 -31.59 12.05 -23.01
CA MET A 1 -30.41 11.40 -23.64
C MET A 1 -30.73 9.94 -23.96
N ALA A 2 -31.58 9.64 -24.95
CA ALA A 2 -32.06 8.27 -25.17
C ALA A 2 -31.31 7.49 -26.28
N ASN A 3 -30.41 8.14 -27.04
CA ASN A 3 -29.76 7.55 -28.24
C ASN A 3 -28.24 7.77 -28.29
N ALA A 4 -27.54 7.82 -27.14
CA ALA A 4 -26.08 7.84 -27.15
C ALA A 4 -25.55 6.42 -27.43
N SER A 5 -24.72 6.25 -28.47
CA SER A 5 -24.13 4.96 -28.85
C SER A 5 -22.73 4.74 -28.27
N VAL A 6 -22.00 5.81 -27.94
CA VAL A 6 -20.65 5.79 -27.38
C VAL A 6 -20.51 6.92 -26.37
N ILE A 7 -19.87 6.64 -25.23
CA ILE A 7 -19.47 7.64 -24.24
C ILE A 7 -17.96 7.53 -24.05
N CYS A 8 -17.23 8.60 -24.36
CA CYS A 8 -15.79 8.70 -24.10
C CYS A 8 -15.59 9.43 -22.77
N THR A 9 -15.46 8.70 -21.67
CA THR A 9 -15.20 9.28 -20.34
C THR A 9 -13.71 9.44 -20.09
N ASP A 10 -13.32 10.52 -19.41
CA ASP A 10 -12.00 10.60 -18.80
C ASP A 10 -11.92 9.69 -17.56
N LYS A 11 -10.72 9.23 -17.21
CA LYS A 11 -10.50 8.45 -16.00
C LYS A 11 -10.44 9.36 -14.78
N THR A 12 -9.60 10.39 -14.83
CA THR A 12 -9.24 11.18 -13.65
C THR A 12 -10.36 12.14 -13.29
N GLY A 13 -10.87 12.07 -12.06
CA GLY A 13 -11.93 12.96 -11.58
C GLY A 13 -13.33 12.72 -12.16
N THR A 14 -13.48 11.86 -13.18
CA THR A 14 -14.78 11.37 -13.67
C THR A 14 -15.05 9.95 -13.18
N LEU A 15 -14.14 9.00 -13.45
CA LEU A 15 -14.27 7.62 -12.96
C LEU A 15 -13.62 7.40 -11.58
N THR A 16 -12.69 8.28 -11.19
CA THR A 16 -12.03 8.24 -9.88
C THR A 16 -12.51 9.34 -8.97
N GLN A 17 -12.45 9.12 -7.66
CA GLN A 17 -12.78 10.12 -6.63
C GLN A 17 -11.76 11.27 -6.55
N ASN A 18 -10.72 11.26 -7.39
CA ASN A 18 -9.58 12.19 -7.33
C ASN A 18 -8.93 12.27 -5.93
N LEU A 19 -9.04 11.18 -5.15
CA LEU A 19 -8.42 10.99 -3.84
C LEU A 19 -7.42 9.84 -3.96
N MET A 20 -6.14 10.16 -3.81
CA MET A 20 -5.06 9.17 -3.86
C MET A 20 -4.54 8.88 -2.45
N THR A 21 -4.17 7.62 -2.21
CA THR A 21 -3.52 7.18 -0.98
C THR A 21 -2.40 6.20 -1.32
N VAL A 22 -1.36 6.17 -0.50
CA VAL A 22 -0.34 5.12 -0.59
C VAL A 22 -0.94 3.83 -0.05
N VAL A 23 -1.14 2.84 -0.91
CA VAL A 23 -1.74 1.54 -0.55
C VAL A 23 -0.67 0.48 -0.31
N ALA A 24 0.43 0.53 -1.05
CA ALA A 24 1.52 -0.41 -0.93
C ALA A 24 2.81 0.21 -1.46
N GLY A 25 3.94 -0.36 -1.07
CA GLY A 25 5.25 0.05 -1.55
C GLY A 25 6.34 -0.93 -1.13
N PHE A 26 7.58 -0.57 -1.44
CA PHE A 26 8.75 -1.32 -1.04
C PHE A 26 9.84 -0.36 -0.55
N VAL A 27 10.56 -0.77 0.49
CA VAL A 27 11.75 -0.11 1.00
C VAL A 27 12.91 -1.08 0.89
N GLY A 28 13.92 -0.69 0.12
CA GLY A 28 15.01 -1.59 -0.25
C GLY A 28 14.53 -2.74 -1.14
N ILE A 29 15.31 -3.82 -1.15
CA ILE A 29 15.07 -4.98 -2.02
C ILE A 29 14.01 -5.96 -1.47
N HIS A 30 13.86 -6.03 -0.16
CA HIS A 30 13.08 -7.10 0.49
C HIS A 30 11.87 -6.61 1.30
N GLY A 31 11.87 -5.37 1.76
CA GLY A 31 10.84 -4.84 2.65
C GLY A 31 9.62 -4.34 1.88
N LYS A 32 8.65 -5.20 1.63
CA LYS A 32 7.37 -4.81 1.01
C LYS A 32 6.39 -4.42 2.12
N PHE A 33 5.60 -3.38 1.89
CA PHE A 33 4.54 -2.99 2.83
C PHE A 33 3.21 -2.81 2.11
N VAL A 34 2.12 -3.13 2.79
CA VAL A 34 0.74 -2.97 2.29
C VAL A 34 -0.12 -2.41 3.41
N ARG A 35 -1.04 -1.51 3.07
CA ARG A 35 -2.02 -0.96 3.99
C ARG A 35 -3.10 -2.00 4.28
N HIS A 36 -3.36 -2.26 5.56
CA HIS A 36 -4.34 -3.25 6.03
C HIS A 36 -4.01 -4.66 5.53
N LEU A 37 -2.97 -5.25 6.12
CA LEU A 37 -2.50 -6.61 5.85
C LEU A 37 -3.48 -7.72 6.34
N GLU A 38 -4.80 -7.56 6.14
CA GLU A 38 -5.83 -8.53 6.56
C GLU A 38 -5.92 -9.73 5.60
N HIS A 39 -5.38 -9.62 4.38
CA HIS A 39 -5.33 -10.69 3.39
C HIS A 39 -3.90 -11.05 3.02
N LYS A 40 -3.22 -11.85 3.87
CA LYS A 40 -1.90 -12.47 3.59
C LYS A 40 -1.84 -13.25 2.27
N THR A 41 -2.99 -13.60 1.67
CA THR A 41 -3.08 -14.26 0.36
C THR A 41 -2.91 -13.32 -0.84
N ARG A 42 -2.96 -12.00 -0.65
CA ARG A 42 -2.78 -11.00 -1.72
C ARG A 42 -1.35 -10.45 -1.81
N THR A 43 -0.52 -10.72 -0.80
CA THR A 43 0.89 -10.39 -0.83
C THR A 43 1.64 -11.48 -1.58
N ASN A 44 2.39 -11.12 -2.63
CA ASN A 44 3.26 -12.06 -3.34
C ASN A 44 4.43 -12.58 -2.47
N ALA A 45 4.58 -12.09 -1.23
CA ALA A 45 5.53 -12.60 -0.25
C ALA A 45 4.95 -13.82 0.48
N GLY A 46 5.60 -14.98 0.31
CA GLY A 46 5.31 -16.15 1.13
C GLY A 46 5.98 -16.01 2.48
N ASP A 47 5.20 -16.01 3.55
CA ASP A 47 5.68 -15.90 4.92
C ASP A 47 6.01 -17.29 5.47
N GLU A 48 7.23 -17.78 5.21
CA GLU A 48 7.76 -19.04 5.79
C GLU A 48 8.70 -18.76 6.98
N ARG A 49 8.50 -17.65 7.73
CA ARG A 49 9.25 -17.40 8.97
C ARG A 49 8.36 -16.89 10.11
N GLY A 50 7.82 -17.86 10.86
CA GLY A 50 7.94 -17.81 12.33
C GLY A 50 6.66 -17.75 13.17
N LYS A 51 5.97 -18.89 13.33
CA LYS A 51 5.62 -19.48 14.64
C LYS A 51 5.64 -21.00 14.50
N GLN A 52 6.81 -21.61 14.65
CA GLN A 52 6.89 -23.04 14.97
C GLN A 52 6.61 -23.17 16.46
N ASP A 53 5.34 -23.28 16.82
CA ASP A 53 4.98 -23.81 18.13
C ASP A 53 5.21 -25.33 18.06
N ALA A 54 6.20 -25.79 18.81
CA ALA A 54 6.44 -27.20 19.07
C ALA A 54 5.26 -27.80 19.85
N ASN A 55 4.89 -29.03 19.50
CA ASN A 55 3.79 -29.85 20.03
C ASN A 55 2.36 -29.46 19.60
N GLN A 56 1.80 -30.22 18.65
CA GLN A 56 0.70 -31.13 18.98
C GLN A 56 0.45 -32.14 17.85
N ASP A 57 0.00 -33.31 18.29
CA ASP A 57 0.07 -34.61 17.65
C ASP A 57 -0.96 -34.85 16.53
N LEU A 58 -0.68 -35.96 15.82
CA LEU A 58 -1.52 -36.67 14.84
C LEU A 58 -3.03 -36.57 15.09
N GLU A 59 -3.82 -36.34 14.03
CA GLU A 59 -4.93 -37.24 13.63
C GLU A 59 -5.19 -37.16 12.12
N LYS A 60 -5.48 -38.34 11.53
CA LYS A 60 -5.85 -38.57 10.14
C LYS A 60 -7.31 -38.17 9.89
N GLY A 61 -7.63 -37.69 8.69
CA GLY A 61 -9.01 -37.58 8.22
C GLY A 61 -9.09 -37.42 6.70
N GLU A 62 -9.73 -38.38 6.03
CA GLU A 62 -9.94 -38.47 4.58
C GLU A 62 -11.22 -37.73 4.13
N GLY A 63 -11.27 -37.32 2.85
CA GLY A 63 -12.49 -36.84 2.15
C GLY A 63 -12.80 -35.36 2.39
N GLU A 64 -13.29 -34.54 1.45
CA GLU A 64 -14.19 -34.79 0.34
C GLU A 64 -13.94 -33.83 -0.84
N LYS A 65 -14.32 -34.31 -2.03
CA LYS A 65 -14.30 -33.60 -3.31
C LYS A 65 -15.53 -32.70 -3.42
N SER A 66 -15.36 -31.46 -3.86
CA SER A 66 -16.45 -30.67 -4.44
C SER A 66 -16.03 -30.06 -5.77
N ASN A 67 -16.66 -30.56 -6.83
CA ASN A 67 -16.52 -30.19 -8.23
C ASN A 67 -17.03 -28.76 -8.52
N ALA A 68 -16.24 -27.97 -9.26
CA ALA A 68 -16.73 -26.89 -10.11
C ALA A 68 -15.81 -26.77 -11.35
N PRO A 69 -16.34 -26.39 -12.53
CA PRO A 69 -15.80 -26.80 -13.82
C PRO A 69 -14.54 -26.03 -14.24
N SER A 70 -13.57 -26.77 -14.78
CA SER A 70 -12.33 -26.26 -15.34
C SER A 70 -12.57 -25.63 -16.72
N ILE A 71 -12.42 -24.31 -16.85
CA ILE A 71 -12.13 -23.67 -18.13
C ILE A 71 -10.61 -23.62 -18.26
N SER A 72 -10.09 -24.47 -19.15
CA SER A 72 -8.69 -24.53 -19.54
C SER A 72 -8.33 -23.31 -20.39
N VAL A 73 -7.79 -22.27 -19.75
CA VAL A 73 -6.92 -21.31 -20.43
C VAL A 73 -5.49 -21.74 -20.11
N THR A 74 -4.88 -22.35 -21.12
CA THR A 74 -3.50 -22.79 -21.12
C THR A 74 -2.58 -21.58 -21.03
N GLU A 75 -1.57 -21.69 -20.16
CA GLU A 75 -0.46 -20.76 -19.86
C GLU A 75 -0.67 -19.85 -18.64
N ALA A 76 -0.20 -20.36 -17.50
CA ALA A 76 0.06 -19.59 -16.30
C ALA A 76 1.10 -18.49 -16.58
N PRO A 77 0.95 -17.29 -16.00
CA PRO A 77 2.00 -16.27 -16.07
C PRO A 77 3.30 -16.83 -15.46
N PRO A 78 4.48 -16.42 -15.97
CA PRO A 78 5.75 -16.94 -15.52
C PRO A 78 5.84 -16.74 -14.01
N THR A 79 6.02 -17.84 -13.27
CA THR A 79 6.19 -17.82 -11.82
C THR A 79 7.35 -16.89 -11.49
N GLU A 80 7.03 -15.72 -10.96
CA GLU A 80 7.96 -14.64 -10.68
C GLU A 80 9.15 -15.17 -9.87
N ARG A 81 10.36 -14.70 -10.20
CA ARG A 81 11.59 -15.02 -9.47
C ARG A 81 11.46 -14.49 -8.04
N LYS A 82 10.89 -15.29 -7.13
CA LYS A 82 10.84 -15.01 -5.70
C LYS A 82 12.28 -15.05 -5.18
N GLN A 83 12.82 -13.88 -4.86
CA GLN A 83 14.10 -13.80 -4.17
C GLN A 83 13.87 -14.23 -2.72
N MET A 84 14.73 -15.11 -2.21
CA MET A 84 14.49 -15.98 -1.03
C MET A 84 14.27 -15.23 0.31
N ASP A 85 14.34 -13.90 0.32
CA ASP A 85 14.37 -13.06 1.53
C ASP A 85 13.32 -11.94 1.58
N ASP A 86 12.37 -11.88 0.64
CA ASP A 86 11.30 -10.88 0.67
C ASP A 86 10.36 -11.08 1.86
N PHE A 87 10.02 -10.00 2.56
CA PHE A 87 9.06 -9.99 3.66
C PHE A 87 7.98 -8.92 3.43
N SER A 88 6.78 -9.15 3.96
CA SER A 88 5.67 -8.21 3.90
C SER A 88 5.31 -7.71 5.28
N LEU A 89 5.09 -6.41 5.38
CA LEU A 89 4.72 -5.69 6.59
C LEU A 89 3.38 -4.98 6.38
N ASP A 90 2.66 -4.76 7.47
CA ASP A 90 1.62 -3.73 7.43
C ASP A 90 2.28 -2.34 7.33
N GLN A 91 1.63 -1.41 6.62
CA GLN A 91 2.13 -0.05 6.49
C GLN A 91 2.40 0.60 7.86
N SER A 92 1.58 0.34 8.88
CA SER A 92 1.79 0.87 10.23
C SER A 92 3.07 0.35 10.89
N GLU A 93 3.56 -0.82 10.50
CA GLU A 93 4.82 -1.40 11.01
C GLU A 93 6.06 -0.86 10.30
N LEU A 94 5.88 -0.04 9.25
CA LEU A 94 7.00 0.48 8.48
C LEU A 94 7.97 1.28 9.36
N ILE A 95 7.46 2.04 10.33
CA ILE A 95 8.26 2.85 11.26
C ILE A 95 9.26 2.03 12.05
N THR A 96 8.89 0.81 12.46
CA THR A 96 9.72 -0.03 13.32
C THR A 96 10.71 -0.85 12.49
N SER A 97 10.39 -1.09 11.22
CA SER A 97 11.18 -1.90 10.30
C SER A 97 12.36 -1.15 9.65
N ILE A 98 12.31 0.18 9.58
CA ILE A 98 13.35 0.99 8.92
C ILE A 98 14.24 1.69 9.94
N SER A 99 15.50 1.95 9.58
CA SER A 99 16.42 2.67 10.45
C SER A 99 15.98 4.14 10.66
N PRO A 100 16.33 4.76 11.79
CA PRO A 100 16.00 6.17 12.03
C PRO A 100 16.54 7.11 10.95
N ALA A 101 17.76 6.87 10.47
CA ALA A 101 18.36 7.66 9.40
C ALA A 101 17.57 7.55 8.09
N LEU A 102 17.08 6.36 7.74
CA LEU A 102 16.27 6.16 6.54
C LEU A 102 14.89 6.78 6.69
N ARG A 103 14.29 6.74 7.89
CA ARG A 103 13.03 7.43 8.20
C ARG A 103 13.17 8.93 7.99
N THR A 104 14.20 9.55 8.57
CA THR A 104 14.47 10.99 8.42
C THR A 104 14.67 11.35 6.95
N LEU A 105 15.57 10.65 6.25
CA LEU A 105 15.84 10.90 4.83
C LEU A 105 14.58 10.72 3.96
N SER A 106 13.77 9.69 4.22
CA SER A 106 12.54 9.45 3.46
C SER A 106 11.52 10.56 3.72
N ASN A 107 11.40 11.01 4.96
CA ASN A 107 10.50 12.10 5.31
C ASN A 107 10.94 13.42 4.69
N GLU A 108 12.23 13.76 4.75
CA GLU A 108 12.81 14.93 4.09
C GLU A 108 12.58 14.88 2.58
N ALA A 109 12.83 13.73 1.94
CA ALA A 109 12.63 13.55 0.51
C ALA A 109 11.16 13.79 0.10
N ILE A 110 10.19 13.38 0.92
CA ILE A 110 8.77 13.65 0.68
C ILE A 110 8.45 15.12 0.93
N CYS A 111 8.82 15.65 2.10
CA CYS A 111 8.40 16.96 2.55
C CYS A 111 9.03 18.08 1.72
N VAL A 112 10.33 18.03 1.46
CA VAL A 112 11.08 19.09 0.76
C VAL A 112 10.74 19.14 -0.73
N ASN A 113 10.53 17.99 -1.37
CA ASN A 113 10.25 17.94 -2.82
C ASN A 113 8.76 18.08 -3.16
N SER A 114 7.87 18.00 -2.16
CA SER A 114 6.43 18.17 -2.36
C SER A 114 6.07 19.65 -2.29
N THR A 115 5.24 20.11 -3.22
CA THR A 115 4.64 21.45 -3.18
C THR A 115 3.30 21.48 -2.47
N ALA A 116 2.70 20.30 -2.23
CA ALA A 116 1.42 20.19 -1.54
C ALA A 116 1.49 20.71 -0.08
N PHE A 117 0.37 21.27 0.41
CA PHE A 117 0.24 21.83 1.75
C PHE A 117 -1.19 21.62 2.28
N GLU A 118 -1.34 21.76 3.59
CA GLU A 118 -2.65 21.65 4.24
C GLU A 118 -3.39 22.98 4.23
N GLU A 119 -4.64 22.95 3.81
CA GLU A 119 -5.57 24.06 3.90
C GLU A 119 -6.82 23.60 4.65
N LYS A 120 -7.30 24.44 5.57
CA LYS A 120 -8.57 24.18 6.24
C LYS A 120 -9.69 24.59 5.30
N ASN A 121 -10.52 23.62 4.91
CA ASN A 121 -11.68 23.91 4.08
C ASN A 121 -12.71 24.70 4.91
N ASN A 122 -13.10 25.88 4.42
CA ASN A 122 -14.00 26.79 5.13
C ASN A 122 -15.42 26.22 5.30
N ASP A 123 -15.83 25.30 4.42
CA ASP A 123 -17.19 24.75 4.40
C ASP A 123 -17.30 23.49 5.26
N THR A 124 -16.31 22.60 5.21
CA THR A 124 -16.33 21.32 5.95
C THR A 124 -15.59 21.37 7.29
N ASN A 125 -14.78 22.41 7.53
CA ASN A 125 -13.82 22.49 8.64
C ASN A 125 -12.76 21.38 8.67
N GLU A 126 -12.68 20.55 7.62
CA GLU A 126 -11.69 19.49 7.50
C GLU A 126 -10.36 20.03 6.94
N ILE A 127 -9.27 19.37 7.31
CA ILE A 127 -7.95 19.66 6.75
C ILE A 127 -7.83 18.91 5.42
N GLU A 128 -7.70 19.64 4.32
CA GLU A 128 -7.47 19.08 3.00
C GLU A 128 -6.05 19.42 2.52
N PHE A 129 -5.40 18.46 1.86
CA PHE A 129 -4.14 18.74 1.17
C PHE A 129 -4.39 19.29 -0.23
N VAL A 130 -3.91 20.51 -0.45
CA VAL A 130 -3.93 21.21 -1.73
C VAL A 130 -2.61 20.94 -2.46
N GLY A 131 -2.69 20.55 -3.74
CA GLY A 131 -1.53 20.20 -4.57
C GLY A 131 -1.81 19.04 -5.51
N SER A 132 -0.75 18.46 -6.09
CA SER A 132 -0.86 17.22 -6.86
C SER A 132 -1.39 16.09 -5.98
N LYS A 133 -2.43 15.36 -6.43
CA LYS A 133 -3.04 14.30 -5.61
C LYS A 133 -2.05 13.20 -5.21
N THR A 134 -1.01 12.98 -6.02
CA THR A 134 0.09 12.06 -5.68
C THR A 134 0.97 12.63 -4.54
N GLU A 135 1.33 13.91 -4.60
CA GLU A 135 2.13 14.57 -3.55
C GLU A 135 1.36 14.62 -2.23
N SER A 136 0.08 15.01 -2.28
CA SER A 136 -0.82 15.00 -1.12
C SER A 136 -0.94 13.60 -0.50
N ALA A 137 -0.95 12.53 -1.33
CA ALA A 137 -1.00 11.17 -0.84
C ALA A 137 0.27 10.77 -0.07
N LEU A 138 1.45 11.22 -0.53
CA LEU A 138 2.73 10.97 0.15
C LEU A 138 2.82 11.74 1.47
N LEU A 139 2.44 13.03 1.50
CA LEU A 139 2.39 13.80 2.75
C LEU A 139 1.43 13.19 3.76
N ARG A 140 0.23 12.79 3.31
CA ARG A 140 -0.74 12.11 4.16
C ARG A 140 -0.22 10.76 4.68
N SER A 141 0.56 10.04 3.88
CA SER A 141 1.22 8.80 4.31
C SER A 141 2.25 9.07 5.41
N SER A 142 3.07 10.12 5.28
CA SER A 142 4.02 10.53 6.31
C SER A 142 3.33 10.84 7.64
N GLN A 143 2.21 11.58 7.60
CA GLN A 143 1.40 11.86 8.78
C GLN A 143 0.76 10.62 9.40
N THR A 144 0.24 9.71 8.58
CA THR A 144 -0.36 8.44 9.05
C THR A 144 0.67 7.56 9.73
N LEU A 145 1.92 7.62 9.28
CA LEU A 145 3.05 6.93 9.88
C LEU A 145 3.63 7.69 11.09
N GLU A 146 3.04 8.79 11.53
CA GLU A 146 3.53 9.61 12.65
C GLU A 146 5.00 10.03 12.46
N TRP A 147 5.39 10.36 11.23
CA TRP A 147 6.68 10.98 10.95
C TRP A 147 6.67 12.46 11.37
N GLU A 148 7.86 13.05 11.41
CA GLU A 148 8.00 14.46 11.77
C GLU A 148 7.15 15.36 10.85
N ASP A 149 6.55 16.40 11.43
CA ASP A 149 5.64 17.28 10.70
C ASP A 149 6.31 17.92 9.48
N TYR A 150 5.60 17.94 8.35
CA TYR A 150 6.20 18.39 7.09
C TYR A 150 6.59 19.87 7.13
N ARG A 151 5.96 20.69 7.98
CA ARG A 151 6.28 22.12 8.10
C ARG A 151 7.63 22.30 8.79
N THR A 152 7.88 21.58 9.89
CA THR A 152 9.16 21.66 10.60
C THR A 152 10.31 21.17 9.72
N VAL A 153 10.09 20.06 8.99
CA VAL A 153 11.06 19.51 8.05
C VAL A 153 11.38 20.48 6.92
N ARG A 154 10.37 21.18 6.38
CA ARG A 154 10.57 22.20 5.34
C ARG A 154 11.26 23.45 5.85
N GLU A 155 10.97 23.88 7.08
CA GLU A 155 11.61 25.05 7.70
C GLU A 155 13.08 24.80 8.07
N ALA A 156 13.45 23.54 8.32
CA ALA A 156 14.81 23.14 8.66
C ALA A 156 15.74 22.93 7.44
N ALA A 157 15.19 22.88 6.22
CA ALA A 157 15.91 22.61 4.97
C ALA A 157 16.38 23.90 4.27
#